data_AF-A0A6L5HAP2-F1
#
_entry.id   AF-A0A6L5HAP2-F1
#
_cell.length_a   1.000
_cell.length_b   1.000
_cell.length_c   1.000
_cell.angle_alpha   90.00
_cell.angle_beta   90.00
_cell.angle_gamma   90.00
#
_symmetry.space_group_name_H-M   'P 1'
#
loop_
_entity.id
_entity.type
_entity.pdbx_description
1 polymer ?
#
loop_
_entity_poly.entity_id
_entity_poly.type
_entity_poly.pdbx_seq_one_letter_code
_entity_poly.pdbx_strand_id
1 'polypeptide(L)'
;MIPKESRNELALDTFIKAHPHLLEEMKELSAEDRQQQILWAFEDEAESRGLEAWELALELIARSPEELKAMRLEVHQEVAEALEMSWEEYCGFNDIAV
;
A
#
# COMPACT_ATOMS: atom_id res chain seq x y z
N MET A 1 -1.64 16.02 5.87
CA MET A 1 -0.86 14.80 5.56
C MET A 1 -1.55 13.65 6.26
N ILE A 2 -2.04 12.65 5.54
CA ILE A 2 -2.58 11.43 6.17
C ILE A 2 -1.36 10.62 6.65
N PRO A 3 -1.26 10.29 7.94
CA PRO A 3 -0.17 9.46 8.47
C PRO A 3 -0.08 8.13 7.71
N LYS A 4 1.13 7.58 7.54
CA LYS A 4 1.35 6.30 6.82
C LYS A 4 0.48 5.16 7.34
N GLU A 5 0.36 5.05 8.67
CA GLU A 5 -0.53 4.07 9.31
C GLU A 5 -1.98 4.26 8.86
N SER A 6 -2.47 5.51 8.82
CA SER A 6 -3.81 5.82 8.35
C SER A 6 -4.02 5.61 6.84
N ARG A 7 -2.97 5.66 6.01
CA ARG A 7 -3.07 5.31 4.57
C ARG A 7 -3.27 3.81 4.39
N ASN A 8 -2.50 3.01 5.13
CA ASN A 8 -2.59 1.56 5.09
C ASN A 8 -3.96 1.09 5.61
N GLU A 9 -4.42 1.65 6.73
CA GLU A 9 -5.78 1.38 7.25
C GLU A 9 -6.88 1.75 6.23
N LEU A 10 -6.78 2.89 5.56
CA LEU A 10 -7.76 3.33 4.56
C LEU A 10 -7.73 2.43 3.30
N ALA A 11 -6.56 1.99 2.88
CA ALA A 11 -6.40 1.05 1.79
C ALA A 11 -7.01 -0.32 2.12
N LEU A 12 -6.74 -0.84 3.32
CA LEU A 12 -7.34 -2.10 3.79
C LEU A 12 -8.86 -2.00 3.87
N ASP A 13 -9.40 -0.90 4.40
CA ASP A 13 -10.86 -0.66 4.41
C ASP A 13 -11.44 -0.62 2.98
N THR A 14 -10.74 0.01 2.05
CA THR A 14 -11.14 0.04 0.63
C THR A 14 -11.08 -1.35 -0.01
N PHE A 15 -10.03 -2.12 0.28
CA PHE A 15 -9.83 -3.49 -0.19
C PHE A 15 -10.95 -4.41 0.33
N ILE A 16 -11.25 -4.36 1.62
CA ILE A 16 -12.34 -5.12 2.24
C ILE A 16 -13.69 -4.81 1.57
N LYS A 17 -13.96 -3.53 1.29
CA LYS A 17 -15.20 -3.11 0.59
C LYS A 17 -15.26 -3.62 -0.84
N ALA A 18 -14.13 -3.71 -1.53
CA ALA A 18 -14.04 -4.27 -2.89
C ALA A 18 -14.13 -5.81 -2.91
N HIS A 19 -13.76 -6.48 -1.81
CA HIS A 19 -13.75 -7.94 -1.68
C HIS A 19 -14.70 -8.44 -0.58
N PRO A 20 -16.03 -8.25 -0.71
CA PRO A 20 -16.99 -8.70 0.29
C PRO A 20 -16.99 -10.24 0.47
N HIS A 21 -16.61 -10.98 -0.57
CA HIS A 21 -16.48 -12.45 -0.51
C HIS A 21 -15.41 -12.90 0.48
N LEU A 22 -14.31 -12.15 0.61
CA LEU A 22 -13.29 -12.43 1.63
C LEU A 22 -13.97 -12.39 2.99
N LEU A 23 -14.65 -11.29 3.34
CA LEU A 23 -15.37 -11.17 4.63
C LEU A 23 -16.37 -12.29 4.90
N GLU A 24 -17.06 -12.77 3.87
CA GLU A 24 -17.99 -13.91 4.02
C GLU A 24 -17.25 -15.20 4.37
N GLU A 25 -16.12 -15.48 3.72
CA GLU A 25 -15.27 -16.65 4.00
C GLU A 25 -14.64 -16.56 5.40
N MET A 26 -14.26 -15.35 5.83
CA MET A 26 -13.67 -15.12 7.16
C MET A 26 -14.72 -14.89 8.26
N LYS A 27 -16.03 -14.96 7.97
CA LYS A 27 -17.05 -14.58 8.97
C LYS A 27 -17.01 -15.47 10.22
N GLU A 28 -16.60 -16.72 10.05
CA GLU A 28 -16.50 -17.73 11.11
C GLU A 28 -15.17 -17.62 11.89
N LEU A 29 -14.21 -16.82 11.40
CA LEU A 29 -12.93 -16.57 12.05
C LEU A 29 -13.05 -15.50 13.16
N SER A 30 -12.09 -15.50 14.08
CA SER A 30 -11.97 -14.47 15.11
C SER A 30 -11.63 -13.11 14.49
N ALA A 31 -11.88 -12.00 15.20
CA ALA A 31 -11.56 -10.68 14.67
C ALA A 31 -10.07 -10.50 14.33
N GLU A 32 -9.19 -11.09 15.14
CA GLU A 32 -7.73 -11.08 14.92
C GLU A 32 -7.35 -11.91 13.69
N ASP A 33 -7.88 -13.12 13.55
CA ASP A 33 -7.62 -13.97 12.39
C ASP A 33 -8.14 -13.35 11.10
N ARG A 34 -9.30 -12.68 11.14
CA ARG A 34 -9.83 -11.92 10.00
C ARG A 34 -8.86 -10.83 9.56
N GLN A 35 -8.36 -10.03 10.51
CA GLN A 35 -7.41 -8.98 10.17
C GLN A 35 -6.12 -9.54 9.55
N GLN A 36 -5.59 -10.63 10.10
CA GLN A 36 -4.41 -11.28 9.53
C GLN A 36 -4.67 -11.82 8.13
N GLN A 37 -5.81 -12.47 7.89
CA GLN A 37 -6.13 -12.95 6.55
C GLN A 37 -6.33 -11.82 5.54
N ILE A 38 -6.93 -10.70 5.95
CA ILE A 38 -7.06 -9.52 5.08
C ILE A 38 -5.68 -8.97 4.73
N LEU A 39 -4.77 -8.86 5.71
CA LEU A 39 -3.39 -8.41 5.48
C LEU A 39 -2.67 -9.34 4.49
N TRP A 40 -2.73 -10.65 4.70
CA TRP A 40 -2.13 -11.61 3.79
C TRP A 40 -2.74 -11.57 2.39
N ALA A 41 -4.06 -11.49 2.27
CA ALA A 41 -4.71 -11.37 0.97
C ALA A 41 -4.31 -10.08 0.25
N PHE A 42 -4.12 -9.00 1.00
CA PHE A 42 -3.66 -7.73 0.47
C PHE A 42 -2.20 -7.78 0.01
N GLU A 43 -1.31 -8.40 0.80
CA GLU A 43 0.09 -8.62 0.43
C GLU A 43 0.21 -9.56 -0.78
N ASP A 44 -0.58 -10.64 -0.83
CA ASP A 44 -0.63 -11.59 -1.95
C ASP A 44 -1.12 -10.92 -3.25
N GLU A 45 -2.14 -10.08 -3.18
CA GLU A 45 -2.62 -9.30 -4.34
C GLU A 45 -1.54 -8.33 -4.84
N ALA A 46 -0.81 -7.69 -3.93
CA ALA A 46 0.29 -6.81 -4.30
C ALA A 46 1.40 -7.61 -4.99
N GLU A 47 1.85 -8.72 -4.38
CA GLU A 47 2.89 -9.60 -4.94
C GLU A 47 2.47 -10.19 -6.29
N SER A 48 1.21 -10.60 -6.45
CA SER A 48 0.65 -11.12 -7.70
C SER A 48 0.74 -10.10 -8.85
N ARG A 49 0.63 -8.81 -8.53
CA ARG A 49 0.80 -7.71 -9.48
C ARG A 49 2.26 -7.27 -9.63
N GLY A 50 3.19 -7.83 -8.86
CA GLY A 50 4.58 -7.39 -8.78
C GLY A 50 4.72 -6.01 -8.13
N LEU A 51 3.78 -5.63 -7.26
CA LEU A 51 3.76 -4.38 -6.53
C LEU A 51 4.08 -4.64 -5.07
N GLU A 52 4.64 -3.65 -4.40
CA GLU A 52 4.76 -3.68 -2.95
C GLU A 52 3.39 -3.40 -2.29
N ALA A 53 3.15 -3.92 -1.09
CA ALA A 53 1.89 -3.71 -0.36
C ALA A 53 1.56 -2.22 -0.16
N TRP A 54 2.58 -1.39 0.11
CA TRP A 54 2.39 0.06 0.23
C TRP A 54 2.00 0.71 -1.10
N GLU A 55 2.44 0.16 -2.23
CA GLU A 55 2.13 0.68 -3.56
C GLU A 55 0.69 0.37 -3.95
N LEU A 56 0.25 -0.88 -3.72
CA LEU A 56 -1.17 -1.26 -3.86
C LEU A 56 -2.05 -0.38 -2.96
N ALA A 57 -1.59 -0.07 -1.74
CA ALA A 57 -2.33 0.80 -0.83
C ALA A 57 -2.52 2.20 -1.43
N LEU A 58 -1.48 2.75 -2.06
CA LEU A 58 -1.57 4.02 -2.77
C LEU A 58 -2.53 3.94 -3.97
N GLU A 59 -2.52 2.84 -4.73
CA GLU A 59 -3.45 2.66 -5.86
C GLU A 59 -4.91 2.65 -5.42
N LEU A 60 -5.21 2.01 -4.28
CA LEU A 60 -6.58 1.92 -3.77
C LEU A 60 -7.11 3.26 -3.24
N ILE A 61 -6.24 4.10 -2.64
CA ILE A 61 -6.65 5.39 -2.08
C ILE A 61 -6.54 6.54 -3.09
N ALA A 62 -5.69 6.40 -4.11
CA ALA A 62 -5.50 7.43 -5.12
C ALA A 62 -6.75 7.56 -6.00
N ARG A 63 -7.21 8.80 -6.16
CA ARG A 63 -8.40 9.10 -6.99
C ARG A 63 -8.07 9.28 -8.45
N SER A 64 -6.78 9.38 -8.79
CA SER A 64 -6.31 9.54 -10.16
C SER A 64 -4.87 9.03 -10.32
N PRO A 65 -4.43 8.68 -11.55
CA PRO A 65 -3.05 8.29 -11.82
C PRO A 65 -2.02 9.39 -11.49
N GLU A 66 -2.42 10.65 -11.58
CA GLU A 66 -1.57 11.80 -11.22
C GLU A 66 -1.36 11.88 -9.70
N GLU A 67 -2.44 11.69 -8.92
CA GLU A 67 -2.38 11.63 -7.45
C GLU A 67 -1.54 10.44 -6.98
N LEU A 68 -1.70 9.26 -7.62
CA LEU A 68 -0.89 8.07 -7.34
C LEU A 68 0.61 8.35 -7.52
N LYS A 69 1.02 8.97 -8.63
CA LYS A 69 2.41 9.31 -8.88
C LYS A 69 2.97 10.26 -7.82
N ALA A 70 2.21 11.29 -7.45
CA ALA A 70 2.62 12.22 -6.41
C ALA A 70 2.80 11.52 -5.06
N MET A 71 1.88 10.61 -4.69
CA MET A 71 1.97 9.87 -3.45
C MET A 71 3.12 8.86 -3.44
N ARG A 72 3.38 8.16 -4.55
CA ARG A 72 4.54 7.26 -4.69
C ARG A 72 5.83 8.03 -4.51
N LEU A 73 5.95 9.20 -5.14
CA LEU A 73 7.10 10.07 -5.02
C LEU A 73 7.34 10.51 -3.56
N GLU A 74 6.27 10.91 -2.86
CA GLU A 74 6.36 11.30 -1.45
C GLU A 74 6.86 10.15 -0.57
N VAL A 75 6.31 8.93 -0.75
CA VAL A 75 6.76 7.75 0.00
C VAL A 75 8.22 7.44 -0.28
N HIS A 76 8.64 7.46 -1.54
CA HIS A 76 10.03 7.25 -1.94
C HIS A 76 10.96 8.30 -1.32
N GLN A 77 10.56 9.57 -1.28
CA GLN A 77 11.34 10.64 -0.64
C GLN A 77 11.50 10.40 0.86
N GLU A 78 10.43 10.00 1.54
CA GLU A 78 10.50 9.66 2.97
C GLU A 78 11.37 8.43 3.23
N VAL A 79 11.36 7.43 2.33
CA VAL A 79 12.25 6.27 2.45
C VAL A 79 13.70 6.68 2.21
N ALA A 80 13.98 7.54 1.23
CA ALA A 80 15.31 8.08 1.01
C ALA A 80 15.82 8.83 2.25
N GLU A 81 14.97 9.67 2.86
CA GLU A 81 15.29 10.38 4.11
C GLU A 81 15.54 9.41 5.28
N ALA A 82 14.69 8.39 5.44
CA ALA A 82 14.85 7.37 6.48
C ALA A 82 16.11 6.50 6.30
N LEU A 83 16.56 6.31 5.06
CA LEU A 83 17.81 5.64 4.71
C LEU A 83 19.02 6.59 4.78
N GLU A 84 18.81 7.85 5.16
CA GLU A 84 19.82 8.92 5.14
C GLU A 84 20.54 9.03 3.77
N MET A 85 19.81 8.71 2.70
CA MET A 85 20.32 8.63 1.33
C MET A 85 19.81 9.83 0.52
N SER A 86 20.64 10.36 -0.38
CA SER A 86 20.19 11.46 -1.24
C SER A 86 19.10 11.00 -2.19
N TRP A 87 18.20 11.91 -2.56
CA TRP A 87 17.14 11.62 -3.53
C TRP A 87 17.71 11.12 -4.86
N GLU A 88 18.81 11.70 -5.32
CA GLU A 88 19.50 11.29 -6.56
C GLU A 88 20.02 9.84 -6.47
N GLU A 89 20.63 9.46 -5.34
CA GLU A 89 21.08 8.09 -5.11
C GLU A 89 19.89 7.12 -5.03
N TYR A 90 18.83 7.49 -4.29
CA TYR A 90 17.63 6.68 -4.17
C TYR A 90 16.94 6.44 -5.51
N CYS A 91 16.82 7.48 -6.35
CA CYS A 91 16.27 7.38 -7.69
C CYS A 91 17.08 6.46 -8.59
N GLY A 92 18.41 6.52 -8.49
CA GLY A 92 19.30 5.60 -9.21
C GLY A 92 19.13 4.14 -8.79
N PHE A 93 18.83 3.87 -7.52
CA PHE A 93 18.56 2.50 -7.04
C PHE A 93 17.19 1.96 -7.42
N ASN A 94 16.17 2.83 -7.53
CA ASN A 94 14.77 2.43 -7.74
C ASN A 94 14.29 2.68 -9.17
N ASP A 95 15.18 3.02 -10.11
CA ASP A 95 14.85 3.35 -11.51
C ASP A 95 13.76 4.45 -11.63
N ILE A 96 13.77 5.40 -10.69
CA ILE A 96 12.82 6.51 -10.66
C ILE A 96 13.36 7.64 -11.52
N ALA A 97 12.61 8.06 -12.55
CA ALA A 97 12.98 9.21 -13.36
C ALA A 97 12.96 10.49 -12.51
N VAL A 98 14.14 11.11 -12.36
CA VAL A 98 14.37 12.42 -11.73
C VAL A 98 13.98 13.58 -12.63
#